data_AF-A0A4Z1ADB7-F1
#
_entry.id   AF-A0A4Z1ADB7-F1
#
_cell.length_a   1.000
_cell.length_b   1.000
_cell.length_c   1.000
_cell.angle_alpha   90.00
_cell.angle_beta   90.00
_cell.angle_gamma   90.00
#
_symmetry.space_group_name_H-M   'P 1'
#
loop_
_entity.id
_entity.type
_entity.pdbx_description
1 polymer ?
#
loop_
_entity_poly.entity_id
_entity_poly.type
_entity_poly.pdbx_seq_one_letter_code
_entity_poly.pdbx_strand_id
1 'polypeptide(L)'
;MIGKETFHKISVVFLYLFFALSPFSISLCQIFAGASLFFLFLDKMIKRKYPDLESQILFWILLYVSFLVTPILHWNETNWKLTILKSEFGDVWMGFLLLHHSSLSTYEKTKLKKAVLFGAVFLILSGLVSLLSPYRLAPFVMDGFQYTEGRRLPHLLAIFMGKLPLYLPIGFQSTHLTYGGLLALYLPSVLERSSRIFKIYKQTSKFRFVLIGFIILSLVGLVLLFLNQSRSIWFGLLFGIFLISFQKRISIKKYLPTLGLGVLAVAGILYLVYQNNWLFQRAIDDLFAKRSLENQRIWIHKMNFAILKDSYFLGIGSGNYTNEFVTQAKGLVNHLPELYYDLFITPKSHAHFDFLHFWILGGFLSGFSFLYFLYIETKLILNTGKHTVFFLGFFAIIFAGSFQCFLLDDEVLFPFLGILCLLPSFKRKKIIQDSLADKNQIKIFGMILFWILLSCLGAFYLTKTPDKDLFLHRTRTEHNFPDSQAQSSINGKLLVALPEGTKERYFKLAGCLDHNSNFNETHQVRETPILFQIHWEENQKGNLPDTLTLEIRKRESFDQDKEYKVQSERIVKIESYPNTKQIQKIQVHPKEYLGKGLEFIDFGFKYTWMGEKPVLPRIEISGNCE
;
A
#
# COMPACT_ATOMS: atom_id res chain seq x y z
N MET A 1 49.68 -7.17 -12.09
CA MET A 1 49.51 -5.84 -11.45
C MET A 1 48.15 -5.27 -11.80
N ILE A 2 47.13 -5.46 -10.96
CA ILE A 2 45.86 -4.74 -11.09
C ILE A 2 46.10 -3.34 -10.52
N GLY A 3 46.03 -2.31 -11.37
CA GLY A 3 46.34 -0.93 -11.00
C GLY A 3 45.44 -0.38 -9.88
N LYS A 4 45.97 0.56 -9.09
CA LYS A 4 45.30 1.22 -7.95
C LYS A 4 43.97 1.94 -8.28
N GLU A 5 43.64 2.13 -9.56
CA GLU A 5 42.37 2.71 -10.01
C GLU A 5 41.34 1.68 -10.50
N THR A 6 41.73 0.42 -10.67
CA THR A 6 40.88 -0.58 -11.33
C THR A 6 39.67 -0.95 -10.46
N PHE A 7 39.85 -1.11 -9.15
CA PHE A 7 38.76 -1.50 -8.24
C PHE A 7 37.70 -0.42 -8.06
N HIS A 8 38.09 0.86 -7.95
CA HIS A 8 37.13 1.98 -7.94
C HIS A 8 36.29 2.02 -9.22
N LYS A 9 36.91 1.87 -10.39
CA LYS A 9 36.20 1.85 -11.67
C LYS A 9 35.23 0.67 -11.76
N ILE A 10 35.66 -0.52 -11.34
CA ILE A 10 34.81 -1.72 -11.30
C ILE A 10 33.60 -1.49 -10.38
N SER A 11 33.82 -0.94 -9.19
CA SER A 11 32.77 -0.58 -8.25
C SER A 11 31.72 0.34 -8.88
N VAL A 12 32.15 1.40 -9.57
CA VAL A 12 31.24 2.32 -10.29
C VAL A 12 30.49 1.62 -11.43
N VAL A 13 31.10 0.65 -12.13
CA VAL A 13 30.42 -0.14 -13.17
C VAL A 13 29.31 -1.00 -12.57
N PHE A 14 29.57 -1.67 -11.45
CA PHE A 14 28.54 -2.44 -10.76
C PHE A 14 27.42 -1.56 -10.21
N LEU A 15 27.75 -0.37 -9.70
CA LEU A 15 26.74 0.61 -9.30
C LEU A 15 25.91 1.14 -10.49
N TYR A 16 26.51 1.24 -11.68
CA TYR A 16 25.79 1.56 -12.90
C TYR A 16 24.79 0.45 -13.28
N LEU A 17 25.24 -0.81 -13.25
CA LEU A 17 24.38 -1.97 -13.52
C LEU A 17 23.24 -2.08 -12.51
N PHE A 18 23.52 -1.81 -11.23
CA PHE A 18 22.51 -1.70 -10.17
C PHE A 18 21.38 -0.74 -10.58
N PHE A 19 21.66 0.51 -10.93
CA PHE A 19 20.61 1.46 -11.31
C PHE A 19 19.87 1.11 -12.60
N ALA A 20 20.58 0.54 -13.58
CA ALA A 20 19.97 0.18 -14.86
C ALA A 20 19.03 -1.04 -14.73
N LEU A 21 19.35 -1.98 -13.83
CA LEU A 21 18.66 -3.27 -13.69
C LEU A 21 17.82 -3.40 -12.42
N SER A 22 17.84 -2.44 -11.49
CA SER A 22 16.95 -2.46 -10.32
C SER A 22 15.47 -2.61 -10.69
N PRO A 23 14.97 -1.98 -11.78
CA PRO A 23 13.58 -2.16 -12.21
C PRO A 23 13.24 -3.55 -12.78
N PHE A 24 14.24 -4.42 -12.98
CA PHE A 24 14.05 -5.75 -13.55
C PHE A 24 14.01 -6.84 -12.49
N SER A 25 14.93 -6.83 -11.52
CA SER A 25 14.99 -7.86 -10.49
C SER A 25 15.72 -7.38 -9.24
N ILE A 26 15.11 -7.59 -8.08
CA ILE A 26 15.73 -7.31 -6.79
C ILE A 26 16.97 -8.16 -6.52
N SER A 27 16.97 -9.44 -6.90
CA SER A 27 18.12 -10.32 -6.67
C SER A 27 19.35 -9.84 -7.46
N LEU A 28 19.17 -9.44 -8.72
CA LEU A 28 20.24 -8.83 -9.51
C LEU A 28 20.69 -7.49 -8.92
N CYS A 29 19.74 -6.68 -8.46
CA CYS A 29 20.00 -5.42 -7.76
C CYS A 29 20.92 -5.64 -6.54
N GLN A 30 20.59 -6.60 -5.67
CA GLN A 30 21.39 -6.99 -4.51
C GLN A 30 22.78 -7.50 -4.86
N ILE A 31 22.90 -8.35 -5.89
CA ILE A 31 24.19 -8.86 -6.37
C ILE A 31 25.08 -7.72 -6.86
N PHE A 32 24.58 -6.83 -7.71
CA PHE A 32 25.38 -5.73 -8.25
C PHE A 32 25.76 -4.70 -7.20
N ALA A 33 24.86 -4.37 -6.28
CA ALA A 33 25.18 -3.48 -5.18
C ALA A 33 26.20 -4.12 -4.21
N GLY A 34 26.04 -5.40 -3.87
CA GLY A 34 27.00 -6.15 -3.06
C GLY A 34 28.38 -6.19 -3.71
N ALA A 35 28.44 -6.46 -5.02
CA ALA A 35 29.68 -6.39 -5.78
C ALA A 35 30.27 -4.97 -5.79
N SER A 36 29.45 -3.94 -6.00
CA SER A 36 29.89 -2.53 -5.93
C SER A 36 30.54 -2.21 -4.59
N LEU A 37 29.90 -2.59 -3.49
CA LEU A 37 30.42 -2.39 -2.13
C LEU A 37 31.71 -3.18 -1.90
N PHE A 38 31.74 -4.46 -2.29
CA PHE A 38 32.94 -5.29 -2.18
C PHE A 38 34.15 -4.64 -2.85
N PHE A 39 33.99 -4.18 -4.09
CA PHE A 39 35.07 -3.49 -4.82
C PHE A 39 35.42 -2.12 -4.24
N LEU A 40 34.46 -1.40 -3.66
CA LEU A 40 34.73 -0.17 -2.92
C LEU A 40 35.61 -0.44 -1.69
N PHE A 41 35.29 -1.48 -0.90
CA PHE A 41 36.07 -1.86 0.26
C PHE A 41 37.48 -2.31 -0.13
N LEU A 42 37.62 -3.10 -1.20
CA LEU A 42 38.93 -3.48 -1.73
C LEU A 42 39.78 -2.26 -2.15
N ASP A 43 39.18 -1.29 -2.85
CA ASP A 43 39.86 -0.05 -3.23
C ASP A 43 40.37 0.72 -2.00
N LYS A 44 39.54 0.81 -0.96
CA LYS A 44 39.88 1.47 0.31
C LYS A 44 40.97 0.74 1.08
N MET A 45 40.91 -0.59 1.16
CA MET A 45 41.94 -1.43 1.80
C MET A 45 43.29 -1.29 1.11
N ILE A 46 43.33 -1.34 -0.22
CA ILE A 46 44.57 -1.20 -1.01
C ILE A 46 45.17 0.19 -0.86
N LYS A 47 44.32 1.23 -0.80
CA LYS A 47 44.75 2.60 -0.55
C LYS A 47 45.12 2.86 0.92
N ARG A 48 44.93 1.88 1.81
CA ARG A 48 45.09 2.00 3.28
C ARG A 48 44.34 3.21 3.84
N LYS A 49 43.12 3.45 3.34
CA LYS A 49 42.24 4.55 3.76
C LYS A 49 40.92 3.98 4.26
N TYR A 50 40.39 4.53 5.35
CA TYR A 50 39.03 4.23 5.77
C TYR A 50 38.01 4.90 4.83
N PRO A 51 36.83 4.28 4.63
CA PRO A 51 35.72 4.96 3.98
C PRO A 51 35.25 6.13 4.85
N ASP A 52 34.92 7.26 4.22
CA ASP A 52 34.39 8.42 4.95
C ASP A 52 32.94 8.12 5.36
N LEU A 53 32.69 7.98 6.65
CA LEU A 53 31.35 7.83 7.24
C LEU A 53 30.70 9.21 7.38
N GLU A 54 29.83 9.55 6.44
CA GLU A 54 29.05 10.79 6.52
C GLU A 54 27.86 10.62 7.50
N SER A 55 27.35 11.74 8.02
CA SER A 55 26.28 11.74 9.03
C SER A 55 25.03 10.96 8.60
N GLN A 56 24.67 10.99 7.31
CA GLN A 56 23.52 10.24 6.77
C GLN A 56 23.62 8.74 7.11
N ILE A 57 24.81 8.16 6.89
CA ILE A 57 25.09 6.74 7.11
C ILE A 57 25.06 6.44 8.61
N LEU A 58 25.61 7.34 9.42
CA LEU A 58 25.64 7.17 10.87
C LEU A 58 24.23 7.12 11.46
N PHE A 59 23.34 8.03 11.06
CA PHE A 59 21.95 8.01 11.53
C PHE A 59 21.15 6.84 10.95
N TRP A 60 21.48 6.38 9.74
CA TRP A 60 20.91 5.15 9.20
C TRP A 60 21.34 3.91 9.99
N ILE A 61 22.63 3.77 10.29
CA ILE A 61 23.14 2.65 11.11
C ILE A 61 22.56 2.74 12.53
N LEU A 62 22.48 3.93 13.11
CA LEU A 62 21.92 4.14 14.45
C LEU A 62 20.45 3.69 14.52
N LEU A 63 19.68 3.93 13.46
CA LEU A 63 18.31 3.44 13.32
C LEU A 63 18.26 1.90 13.42
N TYR A 64 19.09 1.17 12.68
CA TYR A 64 19.07 -0.30 12.71
C TYR A 64 19.69 -0.88 13.98
N VAL A 65 20.76 -0.28 14.50
CA VAL A 65 21.36 -0.69 15.79
C VAL A 65 20.36 -0.55 16.92
N SER A 66 19.46 0.44 16.86
CA SER A 66 18.39 0.58 17.86
C SER A 66 17.43 -0.62 17.90
N PHE A 67 17.26 -1.36 16.80
CA PHE A 67 16.42 -2.57 16.77
C PHE A 67 17.01 -3.72 17.60
N LEU A 68 18.31 -3.67 17.91
CA LEU A 68 18.98 -4.69 18.71
C LEU A 68 18.94 -4.38 20.20
N VAL A 69 18.49 -3.19 20.63
CA VAL A 69 18.49 -2.81 22.06
C VAL A 69 17.64 -3.79 22.88
N THR A 70 16.38 -4.02 22.50
CA THR A 70 15.49 -4.93 23.23
C THR A 70 15.94 -6.40 23.17
N PRO A 71 16.37 -6.94 22.02
CA PRO A 71 16.97 -8.28 21.94
C PRO A 71 18.23 -8.46 22.81
N ILE A 72 19.09 -7.44 22.91
CA ILE A 72 20.28 -7.48 23.77
C ILE A 72 19.88 -7.53 25.25
N LEU A 73 18.86 -6.76 25.64
CA LEU A 73 18.36 -6.76 27.03
C LEU A 73 17.73 -8.10 27.42
N HIS A 74 17.09 -8.79 26.46
CA HIS A 74 16.47 -10.10 26.64
C HIS A 74 17.29 -11.21 25.96
N TRP A 75 18.60 -11.21 26.19
CA TRP A 75 19.56 -12.07 25.49
C TRP A 75 19.18 -13.56 25.49
N ASN A 76 18.72 -14.07 26.63
CA ASN A 76 18.41 -15.49 26.84
C ASN A 76 17.14 -15.96 26.13
N GLU A 77 16.20 -15.05 25.86
CA GLU A 77 14.91 -15.34 25.22
C GLU A 77 14.97 -15.08 23.70
N THR A 78 16.01 -14.39 23.25
CA THR A 78 16.15 -13.93 21.87
C THR A 78 16.63 -15.04 20.95
N ASN A 79 15.87 -15.29 19.88
CA ASN A 79 16.33 -16.11 18.77
C ASN A 79 17.20 -15.27 17.81
N TRP A 80 18.51 -15.20 18.09
CA TRP A 80 19.48 -14.43 17.30
C TRP A 80 19.49 -14.76 15.82
N LYS A 81 19.20 -16.01 15.43
CA LYS A 81 19.12 -16.39 14.02
C LYS A 81 17.93 -15.71 13.34
N LEU A 82 16.77 -15.65 14.01
CA LEU A 82 15.60 -14.94 13.51
C LEU A 82 15.87 -13.42 13.48
N THR A 83 16.36 -12.87 14.59
CA THR A 83 16.59 -11.43 14.79
C THR A 83 17.68 -10.84 13.89
N ILE A 84 18.65 -11.61 13.41
CA ILE A 84 19.71 -11.09 12.52
C ILE A 84 19.42 -11.41 11.05
N LEU A 85 18.94 -12.62 10.73
CA LEU A 85 18.87 -13.09 9.33
C LEU A 85 17.47 -13.08 8.72
N LYS A 86 16.41 -13.03 9.53
CA LYS A 86 15.02 -13.17 9.08
C LYS A 86 14.12 -12.03 9.53
N SER A 87 14.73 -10.94 9.94
CA SER A 87 14.07 -9.76 10.48
C SER A 87 14.45 -8.54 9.64
N GLU A 88 13.82 -7.41 9.96
CA GLU A 88 14.11 -6.10 9.36
C GLU A 88 15.57 -5.69 9.60
N PHE A 89 16.22 -6.15 10.67
CA PHE A 89 17.64 -5.86 10.90
C PHE A 89 18.54 -6.38 9.76
N GLY A 90 18.11 -7.43 9.06
CA GLY A 90 18.80 -7.98 7.91
C GLY A 90 19.10 -6.93 6.83
N ASP A 91 18.31 -5.85 6.74
CA ASP A 91 18.44 -4.85 5.68
C ASP A 91 19.45 -3.74 6.02
N VAL A 92 20.07 -3.79 7.20
CA VAL A 92 21.08 -2.79 7.64
C VAL A 92 22.22 -2.63 6.63
N TRP A 93 22.63 -3.72 5.96
CA TRP A 93 23.73 -3.68 5.01
C TRP A 93 23.43 -2.81 3.79
N MET A 94 22.15 -2.65 3.44
CA MET A 94 21.73 -1.80 2.32
C MET A 94 22.14 -0.34 2.53
N GLY A 95 22.16 0.10 3.79
CA GLY A 95 22.64 1.43 4.20
C GLY A 95 24.09 1.70 3.80
N PHE A 96 24.93 0.66 3.66
CA PHE A 96 26.32 0.83 3.23
C PHE A 96 26.45 1.34 1.79
N LEU A 97 25.41 1.25 0.95
CA LEU A 97 25.40 1.93 -0.36
C LEU A 97 25.68 3.43 -0.26
N LEU A 98 25.27 4.07 0.84
CA LEU A 98 25.53 5.49 1.06
C LEU A 98 27.04 5.80 1.18
N LEU A 99 27.92 4.82 1.42
CA LEU A 99 29.38 5.02 1.38
C LEU A 99 29.87 5.47 -0.02
N HIS A 100 29.08 5.21 -1.06
CA HIS A 100 29.34 5.75 -2.39
C HIS A 100 29.19 7.27 -2.46
N HIS A 101 28.41 7.87 -1.56
CA HIS A 101 28.16 9.31 -1.57
C HIS A 101 29.44 10.14 -1.47
N SER A 102 30.36 9.75 -0.58
CA SER A 102 31.64 10.44 -0.35
C SER A 102 32.75 10.03 -1.33
N SER A 103 32.66 8.84 -1.93
CA SER A 103 33.70 8.29 -2.81
C SER A 103 33.52 8.64 -4.29
N LEU A 104 32.29 8.93 -4.74
CA LEU A 104 31.99 9.23 -6.14
C LEU A 104 32.35 10.67 -6.52
N SER A 105 33.07 10.81 -7.64
CA SER A 105 33.31 12.11 -8.29
C SER A 105 32.06 12.68 -8.94
N THR A 106 32.04 13.99 -9.22
CA THR A 106 30.91 14.65 -9.91
C THR A 106 30.67 14.07 -11.31
N TYR A 107 31.74 13.67 -12.01
CA TYR A 107 31.65 13.06 -13.32
C TYR A 107 30.98 11.68 -13.24
N GLU A 108 31.36 10.84 -12.27
CA GLU A 108 30.75 9.54 -12.04
C GLU A 108 29.29 9.65 -11.62
N LYS A 109 28.96 10.57 -10.71
CA LYS A 109 27.56 10.87 -10.34
C LYS A 109 26.73 11.24 -11.57
N THR A 110 27.30 12.00 -12.51
CA THR A 110 26.60 12.36 -13.75
C THR A 110 26.39 11.16 -14.67
N LYS A 111 27.34 10.22 -14.74
CA LYS A 111 27.16 8.95 -15.46
C LYS A 111 26.11 8.05 -14.81
N LEU A 112 26.12 7.93 -13.49
CA LEU A 112 25.15 7.11 -12.75
C LEU A 112 23.73 7.68 -12.85
N LYS A 113 23.55 9.00 -12.91
CA LYS A 113 22.24 9.61 -13.23
C LYS A 113 21.71 9.19 -14.61
N LYS A 114 22.59 8.89 -15.57
CA LYS A 114 22.16 8.31 -16.86
C LYS A 114 21.72 6.85 -16.69
N ALA A 115 22.35 6.08 -15.80
CA ALA A 115 21.90 4.73 -15.48
C ALA A 115 20.49 4.73 -14.89
N VAL A 116 20.21 5.67 -13.97
CA VAL A 116 18.84 5.89 -13.45
C VAL A 116 17.87 6.22 -14.58
N LEU A 117 18.27 7.07 -15.54
CA LEU A 117 17.42 7.34 -16.72
C LEU A 117 17.15 6.08 -17.56
N PHE A 118 18.14 5.22 -17.76
CA PHE A 118 17.95 3.94 -18.46
C PHE A 118 17.02 3.01 -17.69
N GLY A 119 17.18 2.91 -16.37
CA GLY A 119 16.25 2.19 -15.51
C GLY A 119 14.82 2.74 -15.63
N ALA A 120 14.64 4.06 -15.69
CA ALA A 120 13.34 4.69 -15.85
C ALA A 120 12.68 4.34 -17.19
N VAL A 121 13.45 4.35 -18.28
CA VAL A 121 12.98 3.92 -19.61
C VAL A 121 12.54 2.45 -19.56
N PHE A 122 13.36 1.58 -18.98
CA PHE A 122 13.04 0.16 -18.84
C PHE A 122 11.76 -0.07 -18.02
N LEU A 123 11.62 0.65 -16.90
CA LEU A 123 10.43 0.56 -16.05
C LEU A 123 9.16 0.97 -16.81
N ILE A 124 9.22 2.04 -17.60
CA ILE A 124 8.09 2.49 -18.43
C ILE A 124 7.76 1.46 -19.53
N LEU A 125 8.78 0.91 -20.21
CA LEU A 125 8.58 -0.09 -21.25
C LEU A 125 8.00 -1.39 -20.69
N SER A 126 8.54 -1.89 -19.58
CA SER A 126 8.00 -3.08 -18.91
C SER A 126 6.59 -2.85 -18.38
N GLY A 127 6.28 -1.64 -17.90
CA GLY A 127 4.92 -1.25 -17.53
C GLY A 127 3.93 -1.28 -18.71
N LEU A 128 4.35 -0.82 -19.90
CA LEU A 128 3.55 -0.92 -21.12
C LEU A 128 3.30 -2.38 -21.54
N VAL A 129 4.33 -3.22 -21.50
CA VAL A 129 4.18 -4.64 -21.81
C VAL A 129 3.24 -5.30 -20.81
N SER A 130 3.38 -4.98 -19.52
CA SER A 130 2.51 -5.50 -18.46
C SER A 130 1.07 -5.02 -18.59
N LEU A 131 0.82 -3.81 -19.09
CA LEU A 131 -0.52 -3.27 -19.33
C LEU A 131 -1.29 -4.07 -20.40
N LEU A 132 -0.57 -4.66 -21.36
CA LEU A 132 -1.14 -5.42 -22.48
C LEU A 132 -1.03 -6.94 -22.30
N SER A 133 -0.37 -7.40 -21.24
CA SER A 133 -0.09 -8.81 -21.01
C SER A 133 -1.14 -9.45 -20.09
N PRO A 134 -1.73 -10.59 -20.49
CA PRO A 134 -2.61 -11.36 -19.60
C PRO A 134 -1.84 -12.10 -18.50
N TYR A 135 -0.50 -12.07 -18.53
CA TYR A 135 0.38 -12.71 -17.56
C TYR A 135 1.21 -11.68 -16.79
N ARG A 136 1.53 -11.99 -15.54
CA ARG A 136 2.52 -11.23 -14.76
C ARG A 136 3.91 -11.50 -15.34
N LEU A 137 4.63 -10.46 -15.72
CA LEU A 137 5.88 -10.60 -16.48
C LEU A 137 6.98 -11.34 -15.72
N ALA A 138 7.14 -11.07 -14.41
CA ALA A 138 8.19 -11.72 -13.62
C ALA A 138 8.03 -13.25 -13.55
N PRO A 139 6.90 -13.82 -13.06
CA PRO A 139 6.69 -15.26 -13.09
C PRO A 139 6.76 -15.84 -14.50
N PHE A 140 6.17 -15.14 -15.48
CA PHE A 140 6.14 -15.61 -16.87
C PHE A 140 7.54 -15.76 -17.47
N VAL A 141 8.44 -14.80 -17.23
CA VAL A 141 9.84 -14.90 -17.70
C VAL A 141 10.63 -15.93 -16.89
N MET A 142 10.42 -16.01 -15.58
CA MET A 142 11.11 -17.01 -14.73
C MET A 142 10.71 -18.45 -15.07
N ASP A 143 9.45 -18.67 -15.44
CA ASP A 143 8.92 -19.98 -15.85
C ASP A 143 9.18 -20.27 -17.34
N GLY A 144 10.12 -19.57 -17.98
CA GLY A 144 10.53 -19.85 -19.36
C GLY A 144 9.46 -19.53 -20.41
N PHE A 145 8.66 -18.48 -20.19
CA PHE A 145 7.53 -18.08 -21.03
C PHE A 145 6.40 -19.11 -21.07
N GLN A 146 6.28 -19.94 -20.02
CA GLN A 146 5.20 -20.90 -19.85
C GLN A 146 4.20 -20.41 -18.81
N TYR A 147 2.92 -20.66 -19.07
CA TYR A 147 1.89 -20.50 -18.05
C TYR A 147 1.89 -21.74 -17.16
N THR A 148 2.27 -21.56 -15.90
CA THR A 148 2.14 -22.59 -14.88
C THR A 148 0.80 -22.42 -14.16
N GLU A 149 0.01 -23.50 -14.12
CA GLU A 149 -1.29 -23.50 -13.44
C GLU A 149 -1.11 -23.13 -11.95
N GLY A 150 -2.03 -22.32 -11.43
CA GLY A 150 -1.97 -21.81 -10.07
C GLY A 150 -1.19 -20.51 -9.89
N ARG A 151 -0.50 -19.98 -10.91
CA ARG A 151 0.11 -18.64 -10.83
C ARG A 151 -0.94 -17.54 -10.84
N ARG A 152 -0.72 -16.55 -9.96
CA ARG A 152 -1.60 -15.38 -9.84
C ARG A 152 -1.56 -14.52 -11.11
N LEU A 153 -2.73 -14.23 -11.67
CA LEU A 153 -2.90 -13.39 -12.85
C LEU A 153 -2.85 -11.88 -12.51
N PRO A 154 -2.56 -11.00 -13.48
CA PRO A 154 -2.69 -9.56 -13.31
C PRO A 154 -4.17 -9.14 -13.27
N HIS A 155 -4.46 -8.03 -12.60
CA HIS A 155 -5.83 -7.52 -12.48
C HIS A 155 -6.26 -6.89 -13.80
N LEU A 156 -7.41 -7.31 -14.36
CA LEU A 156 -8.01 -6.66 -15.52
C LEU A 156 -8.59 -5.30 -15.11
N LEU A 157 -8.10 -4.23 -15.73
CA LEU A 157 -8.55 -2.85 -15.50
C LEU A 157 -9.70 -2.43 -16.40
N ALA A 158 -9.68 -2.78 -17.68
CA ALA A 158 -10.65 -2.29 -18.65
C ALA A 158 -10.58 -3.16 -19.91
N ILE A 159 -11.70 -3.29 -20.63
CA ILE A 159 -11.67 -3.79 -22.00
C ILE A 159 -11.82 -2.56 -22.91
N PHE A 160 -10.70 -2.07 -23.42
CA PHE A 160 -10.67 -0.90 -24.28
C PHE A 160 -11.32 -1.21 -25.63
N MET A 161 -12.29 -0.37 -26.01
CA MET A 161 -13.08 -0.52 -27.26
C MET A 161 -13.72 -1.92 -27.43
N GLY A 162 -14.05 -2.60 -26.32
CA GLY A 162 -14.67 -3.93 -26.36
C GLY A 162 -13.78 -5.07 -26.89
N LYS A 163 -12.51 -4.81 -27.22
CA LYS A 163 -11.62 -5.80 -27.86
C LYS A 163 -10.27 -5.98 -27.18
N LEU A 164 -9.75 -4.94 -26.51
CA LEU A 164 -8.38 -4.94 -26.02
C LEU A 164 -8.34 -4.91 -24.48
N PRO A 165 -8.05 -6.04 -23.81
CA PRO A 165 -7.96 -6.07 -22.37
C PRO A 165 -6.72 -5.29 -21.90
N LEU A 166 -6.95 -4.35 -20.99
CA LEU A 166 -5.93 -3.58 -20.28
C LEU A 166 -5.80 -4.13 -18.86
N TYR A 167 -4.59 -4.43 -18.44
CA TYR A 167 -4.25 -4.98 -17.15
C TYR A 167 -3.52 -3.97 -16.25
N LEU A 168 -3.55 -4.19 -14.95
CA LEU A 168 -2.88 -3.34 -13.99
C LEU A 168 -1.36 -3.33 -14.26
N PRO A 169 -0.74 -2.16 -14.55
CA PRO A 169 0.67 -2.11 -14.87
C PRO A 169 1.51 -2.37 -13.63
N ILE A 170 2.23 -3.49 -13.63
CA ILE A 170 3.15 -3.90 -12.55
C ILE A 170 4.59 -4.14 -13.05
N GLY A 171 4.79 -4.19 -14.38
CA GLY A 171 6.10 -4.47 -14.96
C GLY A 171 6.64 -5.83 -14.50
N PHE A 172 7.91 -5.85 -14.10
CA PHE A 172 8.57 -7.02 -13.49
C PHE A 172 8.45 -7.08 -11.96
N GLN A 173 7.67 -6.19 -11.35
CA GLN A 173 7.57 -6.12 -9.88
C GLN A 173 6.53 -7.10 -9.33
N SER A 174 6.69 -7.46 -8.07
CA SER A 174 5.79 -8.40 -7.38
C SER A 174 4.40 -7.81 -7.13
N THR A 175 4.34 -6.51 -6.81
CA THR A 175 3.11 -5.77 -6.51
C THR A 175 3.00 -4.46 -7.28
N HIS A 176 1.76 -3.97 -7.42
CA HIS A 176 1.50 -2.66 -8.03
C HIS A 176 2.04 -1.50 -7.19
N LEU A 177 2.05 -1.63 -5.85
CA LEU A 177 2.59 -0.61 -4.95
C LEU A 177 4.08 -0.44 -5.18
N THR A 178 4.82 -1.55 -5.23
CA THR A 178 6.26 -1.58 -5.47
C THR A 178 6.63 -0.96 -6.82
N TYR A 179 5.90 -1.32 -7.89
CA TYR A 179 6.04 -0.68 -9.19
C TYR A 179 5.79 0.84 -9.12
N GLY A 180 4.73 1.27 -8.44
CA GLY A 180 4.42 2.69 -8.23
C GLY A 180 5.52 3.43 -7.47
N GLY A 181 6.09 2.82 -6.42
CA GLY A 181 7.21 3.37 -5.64
C GLY A 181 8.48 3.53 -6.48
N LEU A 182 8.87 2.50 -7.23
CA LEU A 182 10.00 2.57 -8.17
C LEU A 182 9.76 3.63 -9.25
N LEU A 183 8.54 3.71 -9.79
CA LEU A 183 8.23 4.71 -10.79
C LEU A 183 8.32 6.12 -10.21
N ALA A 184 7.90 6.34 -8.96
CA ALA A 184 8.07 7.61 -8.26
C ALA A 184 9.55 8.01 -8.09
N LEU A 185 10.44 7.03 -7.86
CA LEU A 185 11.87 7.24 -7.73
C LEU A 185 12.55 7.54 -9.06
N TYR A 186 12.17 6.82 -10.11
CA TYR A 186 12.86 6.85 -11.41
C TYR A 186 12.28 7.85 -12.41
N LEU A 187 10.95 8.05 -12.45
CA LEU A 187 10.26 8.97 -13.36
C LEU A 187 10.79 10.42 -13.29
N PRO A 188 11.15 10.98 -12.11
CA PRO A 188 11.71 12.32 -12.03
C PRO A 188 12.99 12.53 -12.86
N SER A 189 13.78 11.46 -13.12
CA SER A 189 14.96 11.53 -14.00
C SER A 189 14.57 11.84 -15.45
N VAL A 190 13.46 11.28 -15.93
CA VAL A 190 12.88 11.53 -17.25
C VAL A 190 12.31 12.94 -17.30
N LEU A 191 11.54 13.35 -16.28
CA LEU A 191 10.95 14.69 -16.17
C LEU A 191 12.02 15.79 -16.17
N GLU A 192 13.11 15.60 -15.42
CA GLU A 192 14.23 16.53 -15.40
C GLU A 192 14.88 16.64 -16.79
N ARG A 193 15.07 15.51 -17.48
CA ARG A 193 15.64 15.47 -18.83
C ARG A 193 14.75 16.20 -19.83
N SER A 194 13.44 15.94 -19.81
CA SER A 194 12.43 16.63 -20.63
C SER A 194 12.47 18.14 -20.42
N SER A 195 12.47 18.60 -19.16
CA SER A 195 12.53 20.03 -18.82
C SER A 195 13.81 20.71 -19.30
N ARG A 196 14.95 20.03 -19.21
CA ARG A 196 16.25 20.55 -19.69
C ARG A 196 16.26 20.70 -21.21
N ILE A 197 15.83 19.68 -21.93
CA ILE A 197 15.79 19.71 -23.40
C ILE A 197 14.78 20.77 -23.87
N PHE A 198 13.65 20.93 -23.18
CA PHE A 198 12.67 21.98 -23.49
C PHE A 198 13.30 23.39 -23.44
N LYS A 199 14.13 23.67 -22.43
CA LYS A 199 14.86 24.95 -22.31
C LYS A 199 15.86 25.16 -23.44
N ILE A 200 16.59 24.10 -23.83
CA ILE A 200 17.56 24.14 -24.94
C ILE A 200 16.84 24.31 -26.28
N TYR A 201 15.69 23.65 -26.47
CA TYR A 201 14.87 23.78 -27.68
C TYR A 201 14.38 25.21 -27.90
N LYS A 202 13.98 25.90 -26.81
CA LYS A 202 13.63 27.33 -26.86
C LYS A 202 14.77 28.20 -27.39
N GLN A 203 16.02 27.74 -27.30
CA GLN A 203 17.21 28.43 -27.80
C GLN A 203 17.67 27.90 -29.16
N THR A 204 17.44 26.62 -29.49
CA THR A 204 17.91 25.96 -30.72
C THR A 204 16.92 24.89 -31.20
N SER A 205 16.40 25.01 -32.44
CA SER A 205 15.39 24.09 -32.98
C SER A 205 15.88 22.66 -33.25
N LYS A 206 17.20 22.41 -33.16
CA LYS A 206 17.87 21.15 -33.53
C LYS A 206 17.46 19.92 -32.72
N PHE A 207 16.80 20.08 -31.57
CA PHE A 207 16.44 18.97 -30.66
C PHE A 207 14.95 18.64 -30.60
N ARG A 208 14.15 19.06 -31.59
CA ARG A 208 12.68 18.90 -31.59
C ARG A 208 12.22 17.44 -31.44
N PHE A 209 12.77 16.52 -32.21
CA PHE A 209 12.37 15.10 -32.17
C PHE A 209 12.72 14.44 -30.83
N VAL A 210 13.92 14.71 -30.32
CA VAL A 210 14.38 14.18 -29.02
C VAL A 210 13.51 14.73 -27.89
N LEU A 211 13.13 16.01 -27.95
CA LEU A 211 12.20 16.61 -26.99
C LEU A 211 10.84 15.92 -27.01
N ILE A 212 10.24 15.73 -28.19
CA ILE A 212 8.95 15.05 -28.35
C ILE A 212 9.01 13.64 -27.76
N GLY A 213 10.07 12.87 -28.06
CA GLY A 213 10.26 11.54 -27.50
C GLY A 213 10.29 11.51 -25.97
N PHE A 214 11.05 12.40 -25.34
CA PHE A 214 11.10 12.48 -23.87
C PHE A 214 9.79 13.00 -23.24
N ILE A 215 9.06 13.90 -23.91
CA ILE A 215 7.73 14.35 -23.46
C ILE A 215 6.74 13.18 -23.53
N ILE A 216 6.71 12.43 -24.63
CA ILE A 216 5.87 11.23 -24.77
C ILE A 216 6.23 10.23 -23.67
N LEU A 217 7.51 9.95 -23.46
CA LEU A 217 7.95 9.02 -22.41
C LEU A 217 7.52 9.48 -21.01
N SER A 218 7.61 10.79 -20.73
CA SER A 218 7.15 11.37 -19.47
C SER A 218 5.63 11.21 -19.30
N LEU A 219 4.85 11.49 -20.35
CA LEU A 219 3.39 11.34 -20.36
C LEU A 219 2.98 9.89 -20.17
N VAL A 220 3.62 8.96 -20.89
CA VAL A 220 3.38 7.52 -20.72
C VAL A 220 3.70 7.08 -19.30
N GLY A 221 4.82 7.52 -18.71
CA GLY A 221 5.15 7.23 -17.32
C GLY A 221 4.08 7.74 -16.34
N LEU A 222 3.56 8.95 -16.54
CA LEU A 222 2.45 9.48 -15.73
C LEU A 222 1.15 8.69 -15.94
N VAL A 223 0.82 8.31 -17.18
CA VAL A 223 -0.37 7.50 -17.48
C VAL A 223 -0.27 6.12 -16.83
N LEU A 224 0.90 5.46 -16.91
CA LEU A 224 1.12 4.18 -16.24
C LEU A 224 0.98 4.31 -14.72
N LEU A 225 1.51 5.39 -14.12
CA LEU A 225 1.33 5.65 -12.69
C LEU A 225 -0.13 5.89 -12.32
N PHE A 226 -0.92 6.53 -13.19
CA PHE A 226 -2.36 6.71 -12.99
C PHE A 226 -3.09 5.37 -13.03
N LEU A 227 -2.81 4.57 -14.06
CA LEU A 227 -3.41 3.24 -14.25
C LEU A 227 -2.98 2.24 -13.18
N ASN A 228 -1.80 2.40 -12.57
CA ASN A 228 -1.30 1.58 -11.47
C ASN A 228 -2.11 1.71 -10.17
N GLN A 229 -2.95 2.75 -10.03
CA GLN A 229 -3.81 3.01 -8.86
C GLN A 229 -3.07 3.25 -7.53
N SER A 230 -1.77 3.55 -7.54
CA SER A 230 -1.01 3.93 -6.34
C SER A 230 -1.30 5.38 -5.91
N ARG A 231 -2.39 5.55 -5.15
CA ARG A 231 -2.91 6.85 -4.68
C ARG A 231 -1.91 7.65 -3.83
N SER A 232 -1.25 6.98 -2.89
CA SER A 232 -0.27 7.56 -1.96
C SER A 232 0.91 8.21 -2.71
N ILE A 233 1.39 7.56 -3.78
CA ILE A 233 2.48 8.05 -4.62
C ILE A 233 2.08 9.30 -5.40
N TRP A 234 0.86 9.37 -5.94
CA TRP A 234 0.37 10.58 -6.63
C TRP A 234 0.36 11.79 -5.71
N PHE A 235 -0.24 11.63 -4.53
CA PHE A 235 -0.23 12.69 -3.53
C PHE A 235 1.19 13.04 -3.09
N GLY A 236 2.08 12.05 -2.98
CA GLY A 236 3.49 12.28 -2.68
C GLY A 236 4.23 13.08 -3.75
N LEU A 237 4.02 12.78 -5.04
CA LEU A 237 4.62 13.55 -6.14
C LEU A 237 4.10 14.99 -6.15
N LEU A 238 2.79 15.18 -5.98
CA LEU A 238 2.18 16.51 -5.90
C LEU A 238 2.71 17.30 -4.70
N PHE A 239 2.82 16.65 -3.53
CA PHE A 239 3.40 17.23 -2.33
C PHE A 239 4.87 17.62 -2.54
N GLY A 240 5.69 16.75 -3.15
CA GLY A 240 7.06 17.06 -3.50
C GLY A 240 7.19 18.24 -4.48
N ILE A 241 6.33 18.31 -5.50
CA ILE A 241 6.29 19.44 -6.45
C ILE A 241 5.92 20.73 -5.70
N PHE A 242 4.97 20.66 -4.77
CA PHE A 242 4.58 21.78 -3.93
C PHE A 242 5.74 22.26 -3.04
N LEU A 243 6.46 21.36 -2.37
CA LEU A 243 7.64 21.70 -1.56
C LEU A 243 8.75 22.38 -2.38
N ILE A 244 9.06 21.83 -3.57
CA ILE A 244 10.08 22.41 -4.47
C ILE A 244 9.64 23.78 -5.01
N SER A 245 8.34 23.97 -5.25
CA SER A 245 7.79 25.25 -5.72
C SER A 245 7.92 26.34 -4.65
N PHE A 246 7.73 25.97 -3.37
CA PHE A 246 7.93 26.85 -2.22
C PHE A 246 9.39 27.32 -2.11
N GLN A 247 10.36 26.43 -2.39
CA GLN A 247 11.79 26.79 -2.43
C GLN A 247 12.09 27.88 -3.46
N LYS A 248 11.47 27.81 -4.64
CA LYS A 248 11.74 28.72 -5.77
C LYS A 248 10.96 30.04 -5.70
N ARG A 249 10.21 30.31 -4.62
CA ARG A 249 9.30 31.47 -4.45
C ARG A 249 8.44 31.72 -5.69
N ILE A 250 7.99 30.64 -6.33
CA ILE A 250 7.12 30.77 -7.50
C ILE A 250 5.78 31.31 -6.99
N SER A 251 5.35 32.46 -7.50
CA SER A 251 4.02 32.99 -7.23
C SER A 251 2.97 32.02 -7.78
N ILE A 252 2.44 31.15 -6.91
CA ILE A 252 1.36 30.20 -7.23
C ILE A 252 0.14 30.96 -7.77
N LYS A 253 -0.10 32.19 -7.29
CA LYS A 253 -1.20 33.07 -7.75
C LYS A 253 -1.20 33.29 -9.27
N LYS A 254 -0.04 33.31 -9.93
CA LYS A 254 0.06 33.50 -11.39
C LYS A 254 -0.41 32.29 -12.20
N TYR A 255 -0.26 31.08 -11.62
CA TYR A 255 -0.57 29.83 -12.31
C TYR A 255 -1.89 29.21 -11.84
N LEU A 256 -2.45 29.67 -10.71
CA LEU A 256 -3.71 29.21 -10.13
C LEU A 256 -4.87 29.14 -11.15
N PRO A 257 -5.09 30.15 -12.03
CA PRO A 257 -6.19 30.09 -13.00
C PRO A 257 -5.98 29.01 -14.05
N THR A 258 -4.75 28.86 -14.55
CA THR A 258 -4.39 27.85 -15.55
C THR A 258 -4.41 26.44 -14.98
N LEU A 259 -4.02 26.29 -13.71
CA LEU A 259 -4.07 25.03 -12.98
C LEU A 259 -5.53 24.66 -12.67
N GLY A 260 -6.37 25.63 -12.29
CA GLY A 260 -7.81 25.45 -12.10
C GLY A 260 -8.52 25.02 -13.39
N LEU A 261 -8.26 25.70 -14.51
CA LEU A 261 -8.76 25.32 -15.84
C LEU A 261 -8.28 23.92 -16.25
N GLY A 262 -7.02 23.59 -15.99
CA GLY A 262 -6.46 22.26 -16.26
C GLY A 262 -7.13 21.16 -15.43
N VAL A 263 -7.36 21.40 -14.14
CA VAL A 263 -8.08 20.48 -13.26
C VAL A 263 -9.53 20.30 -13.70
N LEU A 264 -10.23 21.38 -14.07
CA LEU A 264 -11.60 21.31 -14.58
C LEU A 264 -11.68 20.55 -15.92
N ALA A 265 -10.72 20.76 -16.82
CA ALA A 265 -10.65 20.02 -18.08
C ALA A 265 -10.41 18.52 -17.84
N VAL A 266 -9.47 18.17 -16.95
CA VAL A 266 -9.22 16.77 -16.57
C VAL A 266 -10.44 16.17 -15.88
N ALA A 267 -11.08 16.89 -14.94
CA ALA A 267 -12.30 16.44 -14.28
C ALA A 267 -13.46 16.23 -15.26
N GLY A 268 -13.61 17.12 -16.25
CA GLY A 268 -14.59 16.98 -17.32
C GLY A 268 -14.35 15.73 -18.18
N ILE A 269 -13.09 15.46 -18.55
CA ILE A 269 -12.71 14.23 -19.26
C ILE A 269 -13.00 13.00 -18.41
N LEU A 270 -12.61 13.01 -17.13
CA LEU A 270 -12.86 11.90 -16.20
C LEU A 270 -14.35 11.65 -16.00
N TYR A 271 -15.17 12.70 -15.91
CA TYR A 271 -16.63 12.60 -15.83
C TYR A 271 -17.22 11.98 -17.10
N LEU A 272 -16.78 12.41 -18.29
CA LEU A 272 -17.20 11.80 -19.56
C LEU A 272 -16.79 10.32 -19.65
N VAL A 273 -15.62 9.94 -19.14
CA VAL A 273 -15.18 8.55 -19.06
C VAL A 273 -16.01 7.76 -18.04
N TYR A 274 -16.36 8.35 -16.89
CA TYR A 274 -17.26 7.74 -15.90
C TYR A 274 -18.64 7.48 -16.47
N GLN A 275 -19.23 8.39 -17.24
CA GLN A 275 -20.56 8.14 -17.84
C GLN A 275 -20.53 6.99 -18.87
N ASN A 276 -19.42 6.80 -19.58
CA ASN A 276 -19.36 5.92 -20.75
C ASN A 276 -18.60 4.60 -20.53
N ASN A 277 -17.92 4.41 -19.39
CA ASN A 277 -17.10 3.22 -19.13
C ASN A 277 -17.48 2.59 -17.79
N TRP A 278 -18.23 1.48 -17.87
CA TRP A 278 -18.68 0.71 -16.70
C TRP A 278 -17.54 0.26 -15.78
N LEU A 279 -16.32 0.06 -16.31
CA LEU A 279 -15.16 -0.36 -15.53
C LEU A 279 -14.52 0.82 -14.80
N PHE A 280 -14.59 2.02 -15.38
CA PHE A 280 -14.22 3.26 -14.68
C PHE A 280 -15.27 3.64 -13.62
N GLN A 281 -16.56 3.37 -13.88
CA GLN A 281 -17.61 3.46 -12.86
C GLN A 281 -17.29 2.56 -11.69
N ARG A 282 -17.08 1.26 -11.94
CA ARG A 282 -16.68 0.30 -10.91
C ARG A 282 -15.43 0.74 -10.14
N ALA A 283 -14.39 1.24 -10.80
CA ALA A 283 -13.16 1.66 -10.13
C ALA A 283 -13.35 2.90 -9.24
N ILE A 284 -14.26 3.81 -9.62
CA ILE A 284 -14.64 4.98 -8.80
C ILE A 284 -15.62 4.56 -7.70
N ASP A 285 -16.57 3.68 -7.99
CA ASP A 285 -17.56 3.22 -7.02
C ASP A 285 -16.88 2.35 -5.95
N ASP A 286 -15.90 1.51 -6.29
CA ASP A 286 -15.02 0.82 -5.33
C ASP A 286 -14.14 1.82 -4.53
N LEU A 287 -13.88 3.02 -5.06
CA LEU A 287 -13.15 4.10 -4.39
C LEU A 287 -13.96 4.74 -3.25
N PHE A 288 -15.30 4.66 -3.35
CA PHE A 288 -16.26 5.19 -2.37
C PHE A 288 -17.05 4.10 -1.63
N ALA A 289 -17.05 2.87 -2.13
CA ALA A 289 -17.65 1.74 -1.46
C ALA A 289 -16.80 1.38 -0.24
N LYS A 290 -17.47 1.17 0.91
CA LYS A 290 -16.89 0.63 2.16
C LYS A 290 -16.38 -0.83 2.01
N ARG A 291 -16.03 -1.26 0.80
CA ARG A 291 -15.23 -2.46 0.54
C ARG A 291 -13.79 -2.02 0.38
N SER A 292 -13.09 -1.93 1.49
CA SER A 292 -11.65 -1.72 1.39
C SER A 292 -10.95 -2.52 2.46
N LEU A 293 -9.72 -2.89 2.12
CA LEU A 293 -8.64 -3.23 3.04
C LEU A 293 -8.42 -2.13 4.12
N GLU A 294 -9.22 -1.05 4.16
CA GLU A 294 -9.12 0.02 5.17
C GLU A 294 -9.63 -0.44 6.53
N ASN A 295 -10.59 -1.37 6.65
CA ASN A 295 -10.93 -1.96 7.96
C ASN A 295 -9.72 -2.70 8.57
N GLN A 296 -8.97 -3.45 7.75
CA GLN A 296 -7.74 -4.12 8.19
C GLN A 296 -6.66 -3.11 8.61
N ARG A 297 -6.56 -1.96 7.92
CA ARG A 297 -5.63 -0.89 8.32
C ARG A 297 -5.99 -0.27 9.67
N ILE A 298 -7.29 -0.13 9.97
CA ILE A 298 -7.72 0.33 11.30
C ILE A 298 -7.24 -0.65 12.37
N TRP A 299 -7.38 -1.97 12.15
CA TRP A 299 -6.84 -2.98 13.06
C TRP A 299 -5.33 -2.86 13.21
N ILE A 300 -4.61 -2.69 12.11
CA ILE A 300 -3.15 -2.50 12.14
C ILE A 300 -2.76 -1.28 12.97
N HIS A 301 -3.39 -0.14 12.75
CA HIS A 301 -3.12 1.06 13.54
C HIS A 301 -3.51 0.88 15.00
N LYS A 302 -4.62 0.20 15.30
CA LYS A 302 -5.03 -0.07 16.69
C LYS A 302 -3.99 -0.89 17.44
N MET A 303 -3.50 -1.97 16.83
CA MET A 303 -2.42 -2.79 17.42
C MET A 303 -1.12 -2.01 17.52
N ASN A 304 -0.75 -1.26 16.48
CA ASN A 304 0.45 -0.42 16.48
C ASN A 304 0.50 0.57 17.65
N PHE A 305 -0.59 1.29 17.91
CA PHE A 305 -0.64 2.25 19.01
C PHE A 305 -0.75 1.56 20.38
N ALA A 306 -1.32 0.35 20.46
CA ALA A 306 -1.24 -0.48 21.67
C ALA A 306 0.21 -0.89 21.96
N ILE A 307 0.94 -1.40 20.96
CA ILE A 307 2.35 -1.76 21.08
C ILE A 307 3.20 -0.53 21.46
N LEU A 308 2.98 0.61 20.81
CA LEU A 308 3.69 1.85 21.16
C LEU A 308 3.42 2.26 22.60
N LYS A 309 2.19 2.15 23.09
CA LYS A 309 1.87 2.48 24.49
C LYS A 309 2.74 1.67 25.47
N ASP A 310 2.95 0.40 25.18
CA ASP A 310 3.69 -0.51 26.05
C ASP A 310 5.23 -0.39 25.87
N SER A 311 5.70 -0.05 24.66
CA SER A 311 7.12 -0.09 24.28
C SER A 311 7.65 1.15 23.54
N TYR A 312 7.13 2.36 23.80
CA TYR A 312 7.51 3.57 23.03
C TYR A 312 9.00 3.97 23.15
N PHE A 313 9.66 3.65 24.27
CA PHE A 313 11.02 4.15 24.54
C PHE A 313 12.12 3.27 23.92
N LEU A 314 12.11 1.96 24.21
CA LEU A 314 13.12 1.01 23.72
C LEU A 314 12.69 0.30 22.42
N GLY A 315 11.39 0.25 22.14
CA GLY A 315 10.83 -0.55 21.06
C GLY A 315 10.78 -2.05 21.40
N ILE A 316 10.18 -2.83 20.51
CA ILE A 316 9.98 -4.27 20.69
C ILE A 316 11.13 -5.12 20.14
N GLY A 317 12.06 -4.51 19.39
CA GLY A 317 13.15 -5.21 18.70
C GLY A 317 12.77 -5.83 17.37
N SER A 318 13.78 -6.12 16.55
CA SER A 318 13.59 -6.68 15.21
C SER A 318 13.04 -8.11 15.24
N GLY A 319 12.12 -8.43 14.33
CA GLY A 319 11.51 -9.76 14.20
C GLY A 319 10.39 -10.05 15.21
N ASN A 320 10.07 -9.13 16.12
CA ASN A 320 9.03 -9.32 17.14
C ASN A 320 7.67 -8.73 16.77
N TYR A 321 7.58 -7.93 15.70
CA TYR A 321 6.35 -7.22 15.33
C TYR A 321 5.13 -8.14 15.18
N THR A 322 5.26 -9.25 14.46
CA THR A 322 4.16 -10.19 14.26
C THR A 322 3.68 -10.83 15.56
N ASN A 323 4.60 -11.15 16.47
CA ASN A 323 4.27 -11.75 17.77
C ASN A 323 3.56 -10.75 18.66
N GLU A 324 4.09 -9.54 18.77
CA GLU A 324 3.49 -8.46 19.57
C GLU A 324 2.12 -8.04 19.04
N PHE A 325 1.95 -8.02 17.71
CA PHE A 325 0.65 -7.81 17.09
C PHE A 325 -0.37 -8.85 17.59
N VAL A 326 0.01 -10.13 17.59
CA VAL A 326 -0.87 -11.21 18.04
C VAL A 326 -1.11 -11.13 19.55
N THR A 327 -0.11 -10.77 20.35
CA THR A 327 -0.25 -10.57 21.80
C THR A 327 -1.30 -9.51 22.12
N GLN A 328 -1.25 -8.36 21.45
CA GLN A 328 -2.25 -7.30 21.64
C GLN A 328 -3.63 -7.71 21.09
N ALA A 329 -3.65 -8.43 19.96
CA ALA A 329 -4.90 -8.94 19.37
C ALA A 329 -5.61 -9.97 20.26
N LYS A 330 -4.87 -10.79 21.02
CA LYS A 330 -5.45 -11.77 21.97
C LYS A 330 -6.37 -11.12 22.99
N GLY A 331 -5.95 -9.98 23.57
CA GLY A 331 -6.76 -9.24 24.54
C GLY A 331 -8.10 -8.84 23.93
N LEU A 332 -8.10 -8.41 22.67
CA LEU A 332 -9.31 -8.02 21.97
C LEU A 332 -10.21 -9.22 21.62
N VAL A 333 -9.64 -10.32 21.10
CA VAL A 333 -10.39 -11.53 20.75
C VAL A 333 -10.99 -12.22 21.97
N ASN A 334 -10.35 -12.14 23.15
CA ASN A 334 -10.93 -12.65 24.39
C ASN A 334 -12.24 -11.93 24.77
N HIS A 335 -12.36 -10.64 24.44
CA HIS A 335 -13.56 -9.85 24.71
C HIS A 335 -14.58 -9.91 23.58
N LEU A 336 -14.12 -10.04 22.33
CA LEU A 336 -14.92 -10.09 21.12
C LEU A 336 -14.40 -11.23 20.21
N PRO A 337 -14.81 -12.49 20.46
CA PRO A 337 -14.31 -13.66 19.74
C PRO A 337 -14.50 -13.59 18.23
N GLU A 338 -15.44 -12.78 17.76
CA GLU A 338 -15.83 -12.75 16.35
C GLU A 338 -14.84 -11.97 15.48
N LEU A 339 -14.01 -11.15 16.12
CA LEU A 339 -12.90 -10.46 15.49
C LEU A 339 -11.71 -11.38 15.17
N TYR A 340 -11.70 -12.62 15.67
CA TYR A 340 -10.63 -13.57 15.44
C TYR A 340 -10.29 -13.69 13.95
N TYR A 341 -11.31 -13.87 13.10
CA TYR A 341 -11.11 -14.04 11.67
C TYR A 341 -10.46 -12.81 11.03
N ASP A 342 -11.05 -11.64 11.25
CA ASP A 342 -10.60 -10.38 10.66
C ASP A 342 -9.15 -10.07 11.07
N LEU A 343 -8.80 -10.32 12.33
CA LEU A 343 -7.43 -10.14 12.85
C LEU A 343 -6.47 -11.23 12.35
N PHE A 344 -6.94 -12.45 12.16
CA PHE A 344 -6.13 -13.55 11.64
C PHE A 344 -5.69 -13.32 10.20
N ILE A 345 -6.63 -12.88 9.34
CA ILE A 345 -6.36 -12.61 7.91
C ILE A 345 -5.63 -11.29 7.67
N THR A 346 -5.62 -10.38 8.64
CA THR A 346 -4.94 -9.09 8.52
C THR A 346 -3.44 -9.30 8.27
N PRO A 347 -2.84 -8.62 7.26
CA PRO A 347 -1.42 -8.73 6.99
C PRO A 347 -0.60 -8.13 8.14
N LYS A 348 0.06 -9.01 8.90
CA LYS A 348 0.75 -8.70 10.18
C LYS A 348 2.29 -8.65 10.07
N SER A 349 2.81 -8.33 8.89
CA SER A 349 4.25 -8.23 8.64
C SER A 349 4.85 -6.89 9.09
N HIS A 350 4.11 -5.79 9.01
CA HIS A 350 4.62 -4.44 9.31
C HIS A 350 3.50 -3.44 9.62
N ALA A 351 3.87 -2.28 10.17
CA ALA A 351 2.95 -1.28 10.70
C ALA A 351 2.17 -0.48 9.64
N HIS A 352 2.41 -0.70 8.34
CA HIS A 352 1.78 0.06 7.25
C HIS A 352 1.96 1.58 7.33
N PHE A 353 3.04 2.01 7.98
CA PHE A 353 3.47 3.39 8.14
C PHE A 353 4.97 3.36 8.49
N ASP A 354 5.83 3.86 7.59
CA ASP A 354 7.29 3.72 7.71
C ASP A 354 7.85 4.28 9.02
N PHE A 355 7.54 5.56 9.34
CA PHE A 355 8.01 6.19 10.58
C PHE A 355 7.55 5.45 11.84
N LEU A 356 6.28 5.06 11.85
CA LEU A 356 5.68 4.40 13.01
C LEU A 356 6.26 2.98 13.20
N HIS A 357 6.56 2.29 12.12
CA HIS A 357 7.21 0.98 12.18
C HIS A 357 8.62 1.07 12.78
N PHE A 358 9.44 2.01 12.31
CA PHE A 358 10.78 2.22 12.87
C PHE A 358 10.73 2.58 14.35
N TRP A 359 9.78 3.44 14.75
CA TRP A 359 9.56 3.75 16.16
C TRP A 359 9.12 2.52 16.97
N ILE A 360 8.21 1.69 16.47
CA ILE A 360 7.81 0.44 17.16
C ILE A 360 9.02 -0.47 17.38
N LEU A 361 9.87 -0.67 16.37
CA LEU A 361 10.98 -1.63 16.46
C LEU A 361 12.12 -1.16 17.35
N GLY A 362 12.58 0.09 17.22
CA GLY A 362 13.78 0.60 17.92
C GLY A 362 13.51 1.77 18.85
N GLY A 363 12.25 2.05 19.16
CA GLY A 363 11.84 3.04 20.14
C GLY A 363 12.17 4.48 19.73
N PHE A 364 12.32 5.33 20.74
CA PHE A 364 12.59 6.76 20.55
C PHE A 364 13.88 7.00 19.75
N LEU A 365 14.91 6.17 19.96
CA LEU A 365 16.20 6.29 19.27
C LEU A 365 16.03 6.09 17.76
N SER A 366 15.25 5.09 17.35
CA SER A 366 14.95 4.85 15.93
C SER A 366 14.16 6.00 15.31
N GLY A 367 13.10 6.45 15.99
CA GLY A 367 12.27 7.56 15.53
C GLY A 367 13.07 8.85 15.35
N PHE A 368 13.92 9.19 16.32
CA PHE A 368 14.82 10.33 16.24
C PHE A 368 15.82 10.19 15.08
N SER A 369 16.45 9.01 14.96
CA SER A 369 17.45 8.75 13.92
C SER A 369 16.86 8.85 12.53
N PHE A 370 15.64 8.34 12.33
CA PHE A 370 14.90 8.48 11.08
C PHE A 370 14.61 9.94 10.73
N LEU A 371 14.06 10.72 11.67
CA LEU A 371 13.77 12.13 11.42
C LEU A 371 15.03 12.95 11.13
N TYR A 372 16.13 12.66 11.83
CA TYR A 372 17.39 13.34 11.59
C TYR A 372 18.01 12.95 10.24
N PHE A 373 17.92 11.68 9.84
CA PHE A 373 18.27 11.25 8.49
C PHE A 373 17.49 12.04 7.43
N LEU A 374 16.16 12.13 7.57
CA LEU A 374 15.32 12.91 6.66
C LEU A 374 15.69 14.40 6.60
N TYR A 375 16.09 14.99 7.74
CA TYR A 375 16.56 16.36 7.80
C TYR A 375 17.83 16.57 6.98
N ILE A 376 18.84 15.69 7.13
CA ILE A 376 20.09 15.77 6.36
C ILE A 376 19.81 15.62 4.85
N GLU A 377 19.03 14.62 4.46
CA GLU A 377 18.70 14.37 3.06
C GLU A 377 17.96 15.57 2.44
N THR A 378 16.96 16.10 3.14
CA THR A 378 16.22 17.29 2.71
C THR A 378 17.16 18.47 2.50
N LYS A 379 18.09 18.72 3.44
CA LYS A 379 19.10 19.78 3.33
C LYS A 379 19.97 19.60 2.10
N LEU A 380 20.44 18.39 1.82
CA LEU A 380 21.29 18.09 0.65
C LEU A 380 20.53 18.20 -0.67
N ILE A 381 19.30 17.71 -0.74
CA ILE A 381 18.44 17.79 -1.92
C ILE A 381 18.16 19.24 -2.30
N LEU A 382 17.76 20.07 -1.34
CA LEU A 382 17.46 21.48 -1.58
C LEU A 382 18.71 22.25 -2.02
N ASN A 383 19.89 21.83 -1.56
CA ASN A 383 21.18 22.38 -1.97
C ASN A 383 21.59 22.01 -3.41
N THR A 384 20.92 21.08 -4.10
CA THR A 384 21.28 20.70 -5.48
C THR A 384 20.87 21.71 -6.56
N GLY A 385 20.00 22.68 -6.22
CA GLY A 385 19.61 23.79 -7.08
C GLY A 385 18.84 23.37 -8.35
N LYS A 386 19.52 23.34 -9.51
CA LYS A 386 18.88 22.99 -10.80
C LYS A 386 18.50 21.51 -10.90
N HIS A 387 19.10 20.66 -10.08
CA HIS A 387 18.89 19.21 -10.07
C HIS A 387 17.86 18.72 -9.05
N THR A 388 17.20 19.60 -8.29
CA THR A 388 16.26 19.20 -7.24
C THR A 388 15.11 18.33 -7.76
N VAL A 389 14.68 18.54 -9.02
CA VAL A 389 13.63 17.73 -9.66
C VAL A 389 14.04 16.26 -9.78
N PHE A 390 15.32 15.95 -9.98
CA PHE A 390 15.81 14.57 -10.04
C PHE A 390 15.48 13.79 -8.75
N PHE A 391 15.50 14.47 -7.61
CA PHE A 391 15.24 13.90 -6.29
C PHE A 391 13.80 14.07 -5.82
N LEU A 392 12.86 14.43 -6.72
CA LEU A 392 11.45 14.56 -6.37
C LEU A 392 10.87 13.27 -5.76
N GLY A 393 11.36 12.11 -6.22
CA GLY A 393 10.97 10.80 -5.71
C GLY A 393 11.21 10.63 -4.21
N PHE A 394 12.23 11.29 -3.64
CA PHE A 394 12.46 11.29 -2.18
C PHE A 394 11.24 11.81 -1.43
N PHE A 395 10.76 13.01 -1.77
CA PHE A 395 9.60 13.59 -1.11
C PHE A 395 8.32 12.78 -1.34
N ALA A 396 8.19 12.16 -2.53
CA ALA A 396 7.06 11.31 -2.84
C ALA A 396 7.03 10.05 -1.96
N ILE A 397 8.16 9.38 -1.79
CA ILE A 397 8.28 8.19 -0.93
C ILE A 397 8.05 8.55 0.54
N ILE A 398 8.62 9.65 1.05
CA ILE A 398 8.40 10.04 2.46
C ILE A 398 6.92 10.34 2.74
N PHE A 399 6.26 11.07 1.83
CA PHE A 399 4.84 11.34 1.96
C PHE A 399 4.01 10.04 1.87
N ALA A 400 4.28 9.21 0.86
CA ALA A 400 3.54 7.99 0.62
C ALA A 400 3.77 6.93 1.72
N GLY A 401 4.97 6.92 2.31
CA GLY A 401 5.37 6.12 3.47
C GLY A 401 4.63 6.48 4.76
N SER A 402 3.93 7.62 4.80
CA SER A 402 3.03 7.98 5.90
C SER A 402 1.67 7.25 5.82
N PHE A 403 1.40 6.55 4.71
CA PHE A 403 0.19 5.75 4.50
C PHE A 403 0.49 4.29 4.13
N GLN A 404 1.73 3.96 3.76
CA GLN A 404 2.16 2.67 3.23
C GLN A 404 3.60 2.37 3.65
N CYS A 405 4.13 1.22 3.25
CA CYS A 405 5.39 0.63 3.73
C CYS A 405 6.55 0.78 2.72
N PHE A 406 6.73 1.93 2.09
CA PHE A 406 7.67 2.02 0.96
C PHE A 406 9.12 1.84 1.38
N LEU A 407 9.51 2.26 2.59
CA LEU A 407 10.86 2.10 3.10
C LEU A 407 11.09 0.77 3.83
N LEU A 408 10.05 -0.08 3.91
CA LEU A 408 10.14 -1.44 4.45
C LEU A 408 10.13 -2.51 3.34
N ASP A 409 9.84 -2.11 2.11
CA ASP A 409 9.92 -2.97 0.93
C ASP A 409 11.32 -2.81 0.31
N ASP A 410 12.14 -3.85 0.39
CA ASP A 410 13.50 -3.89 -0.14
C ASP A 410 13.58 -3.49 -1.62
N GLU A 411 12.54 -3.82 -2.40
CA GLU A 411 12.46 -3.49 -3.82
C GLU A 411 12.47 -1.96 -4.03
N VAL A 412 11.97 -1.18 -3.06
CA VAL A 412 11.89 0.29 -3.10
C VAL A 412 12.98 0.94 -2.24
N LEU A 413 13.24 0.43 -1.04
CA LEU A 413 14.24 0.94 -0.11
C LEU A 413 15.62 0.96 -0.75
N PHE A 414 15.98 -0.09 -1.46
CA PHE A 414 17.34 -0.23 -1.94
C PHE A 414 17.69 0.75 -3.07
N PRO A 415 16.85 0.93 -4.11
CA PRO A 415 17.02 2.01 -5.07
C PRO A 415 16.84 3.41 -4.48
N PHE A 416 16.02 3.57 -3.44
CA PHE A 416 15.91 4.83 -2.69
C PHE A 416 17.26 5.23 -2.09
N LEU A 417 17.92 4.34 -1.32
CA LEU A 417 19.26 4.59 -0.76
C LEU A 417 20.32 4.78 -1.85
N GLY A 418 20.22 4.01 -2.93
CA GLY A 418 21.06 4.18 -4.12
C GLY A 418 20.96 5.60 -4.69
N ILE A 419 19.75 6.11 -4.95
CA ILE A 419 19.57 7.45 -5.53
C ILE A 419 20.17 8.54 -4.61
N LEU A 420 20.04 8.39 -3.29
CA LEU A 420 20.62 9.34 -2.33
C LEU A 420 22.16 9.41 -2.41
N CYS A 421 22.85 8.33 -2.79
CA CYS A 421 24.31 8.36 -2.99
C CYS A 421 24.76 9.31 -4.13
N LEU A 422 23.83 9.72 -5.01
CA LEU A 422 24.08 10.64 -6.12
C LEU A 422 23.97 12.12 -5.71
N LEU A 423 23.67 12.41 -4.44
CA LEU A 423 23.69 13.78 -3.88
C LEU A 423 25.11 14.36 -3.88
N PRO A 424 25.28 15.69 -3.80
CA PRO A 424 26.59 16.31 -3.70
C PRO A 424 27.18 16.17 -2.28
N SER A 425 28.44 15.74 -2.16
CA SER A 425 29.10 15.57 -0.84
C SER A 425 29.34 16.90 -0.12
N PHE A 426 29.20 16.87 1.21
CA PHE A 426 29.36 18.01 2.13
C PHE A 426 30.72 18.69 2.05
N LYS A 427 31.80 17.95 1.75
CA LYS A 427 33.18 18.48 1.75
C LYS A 427 33.41 19.65 0.78
N ARG A 428 32.53 19.84 -0.22
CA ARG A 428 32.66 20.90 -1.24
C ARG A 428 31.88 22.19 -0.96
N LYS A 429 31.00 22.25 0.04
CA LYS A 429 30.04 23.36 0.18
C LYS A 429 30.22 24.28 1.38
N LYS A 430 31.25 24.07 2.22
CA LYS A 430 31.57 24.97 3.34
C LYS A 430 31.92 26.41 2.90
N ILE A 431 32.05 26.69 1.60
CA ILE A 431 32.53 27.96 1.06
C ILE A 431 31.37 28.89 0.61
N ILE A 432 30.13 28.41 0.42
CA ILE A 432 29.03 29.28 -0.07
C ILE A 432 27.71 28.84 0.54
N GLN A 433 27.36 29.37 1.72
CA GLN A 433 26.01 29.21 2.25
C GLN A 433 25.51 30.53 2.86
N ASP A 434 24.72 31.25 2.06
CA ASP A 434 23.95 32.42 2.49
C ASP A 434 22.93 32.02 3.58
N SER A 435 22.79 32.86 4.61
CA SER A 435 21.86 32.71 5.74
C SER A 435 20.37 32.59 5.32
N LEU A 436 20.02 33.01 4.11
CA LEU A 436 18.68 32.89 3.53
C LEU A 436 18.33 31.46 3.07
N ALA A 437 19.31 30.64 2.70
CA ALA A 437 19.08 29.26 2.27
C ALA A 437 18.69 28.35 3.45
N ASP A 438 19.24 28.61 4.64
CA ASP A 438 19.02 27.79 5.85
C ASP A 438 17.58 27.96 6.40
N LYS A 439 17.03 29.19 6.38
CA LYS A 439 15.64 29.45 6.82
C LYS A 439 14.59 28.71 5.98
N ASN A 440 14.79 28.61 4.67
CA ASN A 440 13.86 27.88 3.78
C ASN A 440 13.98 26.36 3.94
N GLN A 441 15.19 25.84 4.22
CA GLN A 441 15.42 24.42 4.48
C GLN A 441 14.68 23.96 5.73
N ILE A 442 14.79 24.71 6.82
CA ILE A 442 14.08 24.44 8.08
C ILE A 442 12.56 24.46 7.87
N LYS A 443 12.04 25.43 7.09
CA LYS A 443 10.60 25.49 6.78
C LYS A 443 10.13 24.25 6.01
N ILE A 444 10.83 23.85 4.95
CA ILE A 444 10.45 22.67 4.14
C ILE A 444 10.50 21.41 4.99
N PHE A 445 11.55 21.21 5.79
CA PHE A 445 11.60 20.09 6.72
C PHE A 445 10.47 20.15 7.77
N GLY A 446 10.16 21.33 8.29
CA GLY A 446 9.03 21.56 9.18
C GLY A 446 7.68 21.14 8.56
N MET A 447 7.49 21.34 7.25
CA MET A 447 6.29 20.86 6.54
C MET A 447 6.26 19.33 6.40
N ILE A 448 7.41 18.69 6.17
CA ILE A 448 7.52 17.23 6.14
C ILE A 448 7.20 16.66 7.52
N LEU A 449 7.79 17.24 8.58
CA LEU A 449 7.54 16.83 9.95
C LEU A 449 6.07 17.03 10.33
N PHE A 450 5.50 18.20 10.02
CA PHE A 450 4.08 18.48 10.24
C PHE A 450 3.19 17.44 9.54
N TRP A 451 3.52 17.06 8.31
CA TRP A 451 2.79 16.02 7.59
C TRP A 451 2.86 14.65 8.26
N ILE A 452 4.06 14.20 8.64
CA ILE A 452 4.24 12.91 9.34
C ILE A 452 3.43 12.90 10.64
N LEU A 453 3.47 13.98 11.41
CA LEU A 453 2.71 14.11 12.66
C LEU A 453 1.20 14.16 12.42
N LEU A 454 0.74 14.88 11.39
CA LEU A 454 -0.68 14.95 11.02
C LEU A 454 -1.20 13.57 10.58
N SER A 455 -0.44 12.84 9.77
CA SER A 455 -0.78 11.48 9.36
C SER A 455 -0.83 10.52 10.55
N CYS A 456 0.15 10.63 11.47
CA CYS A 456 0.17 9.85 12.71
C CYS A 456 -1.05 10.15 13.60
N LEU A 457 -1.43 11.43 13.74
CA LEU A 457 -2.63 11.85 14.46
C LEU A 457 -3.91 11.30 13.79
N GLY A 458 -3.98 11.33 12.46
CA GLY A 458 -5.08 10.74 11.70
C GLY A 458 -5.20 9.23 11.92
N ALA A 459 -4.07 8.52 11.88
CA ALA A 459 -4.02 7.09 12.18
C ALA A 459 -4.46 6.80 13.63
N PHE A 460 -4.02 7.61 14.60
CA PHE A 460 -4.45 7.51 16.00
C PHE A 460 -5.93 7.81 16.19
N TYR A 461 -6.47 8.80 15.48
CA TYR A 461 -7.90 9.11 15.52
C TYR A 461 -8.73 7.91 15.02
N LEU A 462 -8.31 7.26 13.94
CA LEU A 462 -8.98 6.06 13.42
C LEU A 462 -9.01 4.90 14.44
N THR A 463 -8.03 4.79 15.34
CA THR A 463 -8.04 3.75 16.38
C THR A 463 -9.09 3.98 17.47
N LYS A 464 -9.73 5.16 17.52
CA LYS A 464 -10.82 5.46 18.45
C LYS A 464 -12.18 4.95 17.96
N THR A 465 -12.24 4.40 16.75
CA THR A 465 -13.45 3.73 16.24
C THR A 465 -13.82 2.57 17.17
N PRO A 466 -15.06 2.50 17.67
CA PRO A 466 -15.51 1.39 18.51
C PRO A 466 -15.37 0.03 17.80
N ASP A 467 -14.97 -1.00 18.55
CA ASP A 467 -14.72 -2.34 17.99
C ASP A 467 -15.96 -2.95 17.35
N LYS A 468 -17.12 -2.71 17.97
CA LYS A 468 -18.43 -3.17 17.48
C LYS A 468 -18.84 -2.52 16.16
N ASP A 469 -18.31 -1.34 15.83
CA ASP A 469 -18.61 -0.65 14.57
C ASP A 469 -17.72 -1.17 13.42
N LEU A 470 -16.62 -1.85 13.74
CA LEU A 470 -15.68 -2.42 12.78
C LEU A 470 -16.11 -3.81 12.30
N PHE A 471 -16.90 -4.52 13.13
CA PHE A 471 -17.55 -5.77 12.80
C PHE A 471 -18.96 -5.49 12.28
N LEU A 472 -19.22 -5.75 11.00
CA LEU A 472 -20.51 -5.41 10.38
C LEU A 472 -21.01 -6.60 9.58
N HIS A 473 -22.21 -7.09 9.88
CA HIS A 473 -22.92 -8.00 8.99
C HIS A 473 -23.15 -7.31 7.68
N ARG A 474 -22.68 -7.93 6.60
CA ARG A 474 -22.78 -7.34 5.26
C ARG A 474 -23.82 -8.07 4.47
N THR A 475 -24.75 -7.31 3.92
CA THR A 475 -25.67 -7.78 2.90
C THR A 475 -25.06 -7.61 1.51
N ARG A 476 -25.31 -8.59 0.64
CA ARG A 476 -24.77 -8.67 -0.70
C ARG A 476 -25.83 -9.12 -1.69
N THR A 477 -25.76 -8.72 -2.94
CA THR A 477 -26.61 -9.26 -4.01
C THR A 477 -26.23 -10.71 -4.34
N GLU A 478 -27.00 -11.36 -5.22
CA GLU A 478 -26.68 -12.70 -5.74
C GLU A 478 -25.26 -12.82 -6.30
N HIS A 479 -24.82 -11.75 -6.99
CA HIS A 479 -23.49 -11.63 -7.58
C HIS A 479 -22.43 -11.08 -6.60
N ASN A 480 -22.71 -11.11 -5.29
CA ASN A 480 -21.80 -10.69 -4.24
C ASN A 480 -21.41 -9.19 -4.32
N PHE A 481 -22.29 -8.29 -4.77
CA PHE A 481 -22.10 -6.83 -4.64
C PHE A 481 -22.73 -6.30 -3.34
N PRO A 482 -22.22 -5.24 -2.70
CA PRO A 482 -22.89 -4.65 -1.54
C PRO A 482 -24.33 -4.25 -1.86
N ASP A 483 -25.29 -4.60 -1.00
CA ASP A 483 -26.70 -4.24 -1.16
C ASP A 483 -27.11 -3.24 -0.08
N SER A 484 -27.08 -1.94 -0.39
CA SER A 484 -27.40 -0.91 0.61
C SER A 484 -28.84 -0.95 1.10
N GLN A 485 -29.78 -1.39 0.25
CA GLN A 485 -31.20 -1.48 0.61
C GLN A 485 -31.42 -2.62 1.59
N ALA A 486 -30.88 -3.81 1.28
CA ALA A 486 -30.89 -4.92 2.22
C ALA A 486 -30.13 -4.59 3.51
N GLN A 487 -29.01 -3.86 3.43
CA GLN A 487 -28.24 -3.49 4.61
C GLN A 487 -29.07 -2.63 5.58
N SER A 488 -29.89 -1.72 5.04
CA SER A 488 -30.74 -0.85 5.86
C SER A 488 -31.89 -1.56 6.57
N SER A 489 -32.23 -2.80 6.17
CA SER A 489 -33.28 -3.58 6.84
C SER A 489 -32.75 -4.43 8.00
N ILE A 490 -31.46 -4.74 8.01
CA ILE A 490 -30.81 -5.51 9.08
C ILE A 490 -30.66 -4.62 10.31
N ASN A 491 -31.30 -4.99 11.41
CA ASN A 491 -31.36 -4.21 12.65
C ASN A 491 -31.77 -2.74 12.42
N GLY A 492 -32.47 -2.47 11.31
CA GLY A 492 -32.94 -1.13 10.92
C GLY A 492 -34.09 -0.65 11.80
N LYS A 493 -34.40 0.64 11.79
CA LYS A 493 -35.55 1.20 12.57
C LYS A 493 -36.86 1.25 11.79
N LEU A 494 -36.81 1.13 10.47
CA LEU A 494 -37.93 1.33 9.55
C LEU A 494 -37.84 0.33 8.40
N LEU A 495 -38.99 0.02 7.79
CA LEU A 495 -39.09 -0.74 6.54
C LEU A 495 -38.41 -0.01 5.38
N VAL A 496 -37.85 -0.78 4.45
CA VAL A 496 -37.12 -0.24 3.30
C VAL A 496 -38.01 -0.31 2.07
N ALA A 497 -38.38 0.85 1.50
CA ALA A 497 -39.14 0.90 0.26
C ALA A 497 -38.31 0.41 -0.93
N LEU A 498 -38.90 -0.47 -1.74
CA LEU A 498 -38.32 -0.96 -2.98
C LEU A 498 -38.98 -0.29 -4.19
N PRO A 499 -38.37 -0.35 -5.38
CA PRO A 499 -38.99 0.17 -6.61
C PRO A 499 -40.35 -0.47 -6.87
N GLU A 500 -41.31 0.33 -7.35
CA GLU A 500 -42.65 -0.16 -7.72
C GLU A 500 -42.56 -1.28 -8.76
N GLY A 501 -43.37 -2.33 -8.59
CA GLY A 501 -43.34 -3.52 -9.45
C GLY A 501 -42.24 -4.54 -9.15
N THR A 502 -41.44 -4.39 -8.08
CA THR A 502 -40.50 -5.43 -7.63
C THR A 502 -41.27 -6.67 -7.17
N LYS A 503 -41.18 -7.77 -7.93
CA LYS A 503 -41.82 -9.06 -7.61
C LYS A 503 -40.95 -9.98 -6.77
N GLU A 504 -39.64 -9.85 -6.88
CA GLU A 504 -38.67 -10.68 -6.19
C GLU A 504 -37.43 -9.88 -5.81
N ARG A 505 -36.85 -10.16 -4.64
CA ARG A 505 -35.58 -9.62 -4.19
C ARG A 505 -34.78 -10.70 -3.49
N TYR A 506 -33.55 -10.91 -3.97
CA TYR A 506 -32.58 -11.80 -3.34
C TYR A 506 -31.40 -11.00 -2.80
N PHE A 507 -31.01 -11.29 -1.57
CA PHE A 507 -29.73 -10.86 -1.03
C PHE A 507 -29.15 -11.90 -0.08
N LYS A 508 -27.82 -11.94 0.03
CA LYS A 508 -27.08 -12.74 0.99
C LYS A 508 -26.71 -11.88 2.19
N LEU A 509 -26.65 -12.47 3.36
CA LEU A 509 -26.18 -11.89 4.60
C LEU A 509 -24.95 -12.69 5.06
N ALA A 510 -23.84 -11.99 5.29
CA ALA A 510 -22.65 -12.58 5.87
C ALA A 510 -22.89 -12.91 7.35
N GLY A 511 -22.67 -14.17 7.72
CA GLY A 511 -22.76 -14.63 9.10
C GLY A 511 -21.39 -14.97 9.68
N CYS A 512 -21.40 -15.88 10.66
CA CYS A 512 -20.28 -16.14 11.56
C CYS A 512 -19.54 -17.42 11.23
N LEU A 513 -18.33 -17.55 11.79
CA LEU A 513 -17.69 -18.84 11.90
C LEU A 513 -18.60 -19.81 12.67
N ASP A 514 -18.62 -21.05 12.20
CA ASP A 514 -19.29 -22.18 12.84
C ASP A 514 -18.59 -22.65 14.14
N HIS A 515 -17.43 -22.10 14.44
CA HIS A 515 -16.66 -22.32 15.66
C HIS A 515 -16.35 -21.01 16.37
N ASN A 516 -16.40 -21.04 17.70
CA ASN A 516 -15.76 -20.04 18.56
C ASN A 516 -14.24 -20.28 18.48
N SER A 517 -13.55 -19.32 17.88
CA SER A 517 -12.12 -19.42 17.58
C SER A 517 -11.35 -18.32 18.31
N ASN A 518 -10.20 -18.68 18.85
CA ASN A 518 -9.30 -17.75 19.54
C ASN A 518 -7.85 -18.08 19.17
N PHE A 519 -6.94 -17.12 19.31
CA PHE A 519 -5.50 -17.33 19.16
C PHE A 519 -4.89 -18.21 20.26
N ASN A 520 -5.60 -18.44 21.37
CA ASN A 520 -5.11 -19.20 22.53
C ASN A 520 -5.72 -20.61 22.67
N GLU A 521 -6.88 -20.87 22.07
CA GLU A 521 -7.67 -22.07 22.33
C GLU A 521 -7.91 -22.86 21.05
N THR A 522 -8.16 -24.16 21.18
CA THR A 522 -8.63 -24.97 20.05
C THR A 522 -10.02 -24.53 19.65
N HIS A 523 -10.30 -24.52 18.34
CA HIS A 523 -11.61 -24.16 17.80
C HIS A 523 -12.71 -25.00 18.45
N GLN A 524 -13.64 -24.34 19.16
CA GLN A 524 -14.78 -24.99 19.78
C GLN A 524 -16.01 -24.79 18.91
N VAL A 525 -16.79 -25.83 18.66
CA VAL A 525 -18.01 -25.71 17.87
C VAL A 525 -18.95 -24.71 18.54
N ARG A 526 -19.51 -23.79 17.75
CA ARG A 526 -20.44 -22.79 18.25
C ARG A 526 -21.76 -23.43 18.66
N GLU A 527 -22.11 -23.30 19.93
CA GLU A 527 -23.39 -23.79 20.46
C GLU A 527 -24.51 -22.75 20.38
N THR A 528 -24.16 -21.46 20.40
CA THR A 528 -25.12 -20.36 20.36
C THR A 528 -25.84 -20.32 19.01
N PRO A 529 -27.18 -20.42 18.97
CA PRO A 529 -27.92 -20.32 17.73
C PRO A 529 -27.87 -18.89 17.17
N ILE A 530 -27.93 -18.81 15.85
CA ILE A 530 -28.21 -17.57 15.14
C ILE A 530 -29.72 -17.43 15.07
N LEU A 531 -30.23 -16.30 15.57
CA LEU A 531 -31.64 -16.01 15.70
C LEU A 531 -32.02 -14.89 14.73
N PHE A 532 -33.06 -15.11 13.94
CA PHE A 532 -33.69 -14.07 13.12
C PHE A 532 -35.11 -13.81 13.63
N GLN A 533 -35.48 -12.54 13.75
CA GLN A 533 -36.86 -12.10 13.91
C GLN A 533 -37.23 -11.26 12.69
N ILE A 534 -38.12 -11.81 11.85
CA ILE A 534 -38.64 -11.12 10.68
C ILE A 534 -39.94 -10.44 11.08
N HIS A 535 -39.97 -9.12 11.02
CA HIS A 535 -41.13 -8.32 11.43
C HIS A 535 -42.16 -8.24 10.32
N TRP A 536 -43.18 -9.10 10.39
CA TRP A 536 -44.30 -9.10 9.45
C TRP A 536 -45.52 -8.31 9.96
N GLU A 537 -45.49 -7.77 11.18
CA GLU A 537 -46.60 -6.99 11.74
C GLU A 537 -46.59 -5.49 11.41
N GLU A 538 -45.48 -4.94 10.90
CA GLU A 538 -45.35 -3.48 10.75
C GLU A 538 -46.23 -2.93 9.61
N ASN A 539 -47.35 -2.29 9.97
CA ASN A 539 -48.22 -1.55 9.06
C ASN A 539 -47.67 -0.13 8.79
N GLN A 540 -46.77 -0.01 7.82
CA GLN A 540 -46.49 1.27 7.15
C GLN A 540 -46.92 1.22 5.68
N LYS A 541 -46.97 2.38 5.00
CA LYS A 541 -47.45 2.53 3.61
C LYS A 541 -46.64 1.66 2.63
N GLY A 542 -47.06 0.41 2.40
CA GLY A 542 -46.43 -0.53 1.48
C GLY A 542 -46.93 -1.98 1.67
N ASN A 543 -46.60 -2.85 0.71
CA ASN A 543 -46.94 -4.27 0.72
C ASN A 543 -45.74 -5.09 1.20
N LEU A 544 -45.91 -5.80 2.31
CA LEU A 544 -44.94 -6.79 2.80
C LEU A 544 -44.87 -8.00 1.83
N PRO A 545 -43.76 -8.75 1.82
CA PRO A 545 -43.64 -9.93 0.97
C PRO A 545 -44.69 -10.99 1.30
N ASP A 546 -45.02 -11.86 0.35
CA ASP A 546 -45.94 -12.98 0.58
C ASP A 546 -45.19 -14.21 1.11
N THR A 547 -43.93 -14.39 0.68
CA THR A 547 -43.08 -15.50 1.13
C THR A 547 -41.64 -15.06 1.31
N LEU A 548 -40.95 -15.76 2.21
CA LEU A 548 -39.51 -15.72 2.42
C LEU A 548 -38.96 -17.13 2.21
N THR A 549 -38.01 -17.30 1.29
CA THR A 549 -37.14 -18.47 1.25
C THR A 549 -35.78 -18.12 1.85
N LEU A 550 -35.41 -18.83 2.92
CA LEU A 550 -34.14 -18.73 3.60
C LEU A 550 -33.23 -19.86 3.15
N GLU A 551 -32.06 -19.52 2.61
CA GLU A 551 -30.98 -20.44 2.33
C GLU A 551 -29.95 -20.36 3.46
N ILE A 552 -29.63 -21.48 4.08
CA ILE A 552 -28.47 -21.59 4.98
C ILE A 552 -27.29 -22.03 4.12
N ARG A 553 -26.20 -21.26 4.16
CA ARG A 553 -25.04 -21.42 3.27
C ARG A 553 -23.79 -21.65 4.09
N LYS A 554 -22.91 -22.52 3.60
CA LYS A 554 -21.54 -22.65 4.11
C LYS A 554 -20.58 -22.01 3.12
N ARG A 555 -19.66 -21.21 3.64
CA ARG A 555 -18.62 -20.53 2.87
C ARG A 555 -17.26 -20.85 3.49
N GLU A 556 -16.30 -21.22 2.65
CA GLU A 556 -14.93 -21.50 3.08
C GLU A 556 -14.33 -20.27 3.80
N SER A 557 -13.73 -20.49 4.97
CA SER A 557 -13.21 -19.39 5.79
C SER A 557 -11.82 -18.92 5.36
N PHE A 558 -10.91 -19.81 5.00
CA PHE A 558 -9.52 -19.45 4.69
C PHE A 558 -9.16 -19.61 3.22
N ASP A 559 -8.30 -18.70 2.75
CA ASP A 559 -7.54 -18.76 1.48
C ASP A 559 -8.27 -18.71 0.13
N GLN A 560 -9.15 -17.71 -0.01
CA GLN A 560 -9.55 -17.23 -1.35
C GLN A 560 -9.32 -15.72 -1.56
N ASP A 561 -9.34 -14.92 -0.48
CA ASP A 561 -9.10 -13.47 -0.57
C ASP A 561 -7.60 -13.09 -0.69
N LYS A 562 -6.67 -13.95 -0.24
CA LYS A 562 -5.23 -13.79 -0.50
C LYS A 562 -4.87 -14.11 -1.95
N GLU A 563 -5.57 -15.07 -2.56
CA GLU A 563 -5.30 -15.57 -3.91
C GLU A 563 -6.21 -14.97 -5.00
N TYR A 564 -7.22 -14.17 -4.62
CA TYR A 564 -8.24 -13.60 -5.53
C TYR A 564 -9.04 -14.67 -6.27
N LYS A 565 -9.35 -15.79 -5.60
CA LYS A 565 -10.27 -16.84 -6.09
C LYS A 565 -11.68 -16.60 -5.52
N VAL A 566 -12.71 -17.11 -6.21
CA VAL A 566 -14.12 -16.94 -5.82
C VAL A 566 -14.48 -17.97 -4.76
N GLN A 567 -14.73 -17.50 -3.52
CA GLN A 567 -15.07 -18.36 -2.37
C GLN A 567 -16.11 -19.41 -2.74
N SER A 568 -15.78 -20.68 -2.52
CA SER A 568 -16.76 -21.74 -2.71
C SER A 568 -17.85 -21.61 -1.65
N GLU A 569 -19.07 -21.40 -2.12
CA GLU A 569 -20.28 -21.36 -1.30
C GLU A 569 -21.14 -22.57 -1.63
N ARG A 570 -21.72 -23.22 -0.62
CA ARG A 570 -22.68 -24.31 -0.79
C ARG A 570 -23.93 -24.07 0.05
N ILE A 571 -25.09 -24.32 -0.53
CA ILE A 571 -26.36 -24.29 0.21
C ILE A 571 -26.47 -25.62 0.97
N VAL A 572 -26.64 -25.55 2.28
CA VAL A 572 -26.80 -26.74 3.15
C VAL A 572 -28.26 -27.01 3.52
N LYS A 573 -29.10 -25.97 3.52
CA LYS A 573 -30.53 -26.09 3.79
C LYS A 573 -31.31 -24.96 3.14
N ILE A 574 -32.54 -25.25 2.75
CA ILE A 574 -33.49 -24.26 2.23
C ILE A 574 -34.79 -24.42 3.03
N GLU A 575 -35.28 -23.31 3.58
CA GLU A 575 -36.54 -23.26 4.34
C GLU A 575 -37.41 -22.15 3.74
N SER A 576 -38.73 -22.36 3.70
CA SER A 576 -39.66 -21.38 3.15
C SER A 576 -40.75 -21.06 4.17
N TYR A 577 -41.01 -19.78 4.34
CA TYR A 577 -41.93 -19.23 5.33
C TYR A 577 -42.96 -18.35 4.63
N PRO A 578 -44.27 -18.64 4.77
CA PRO A 578 -45.32 -17.75 4.30
C PRO A 578 -45.46 -16.55 5.25
N ASN A 579 -45.94 -15.42 4.73
CA ASN A 579 -46.23 -14.24 5.54
C ASN A 579 -47.42 -14.51 6.49
N THR A 580 -47.12 -14.61 7.78
CA THR A 580 -48.09 -14.87 8.86
C THR A 580 -48.67 -13.59 9.47
N LYS A 581 -48.25 -12.40 9.02
CA LYS A 581 -48.57 -11.08 9.61
C LYS A 581 -48.20 -10.94 11.10
N GLN A 582 -47.24 -11.73 11.57
CA GLN A 582 -46.70 -11.73 12.92
C GLN A 582 -45.16 -11.91 12.88
N ILE A 583 -44.44 -11.53 13.93
CA ILE A 583 -43.00 -11.80 14.05
C ILE A 583 -42.73 -13.29 13.79
N GLN A 584 -41.96 -13.57 12.75
CA GLN A 584 -41.46 -14.91 12.45
C GLN A 584 -40.08 -15.07 13.11
N LYS A 585 -39.98 -15.99 14.08
CA LYS A 585 -38.70 -16.34 14.71
C LYS A 585 -38.08 -17.55 14.02
N ILE A 586 -36.83 -17.43 13.60
CA ILE A 586 -36.06 -18.49 12.95
C ILE A 586 -34.79 -18.71 13.76
N GLN A 587 -34.46 -19.97 14.05
CA GLN A 587 -33.24 -20.35 14.78
C GLN A 587 -32.40 -21.27 13.93
N VAL A 588 -31.11 -20.96 13.81
CA VAL A 588 -30.14 -21.76 13.06
C VAL A 588 -29.01 -22.15 14.00
N HIS A 589 -28.84 -23.45 14.23
CA HIS A 589 -27.78 -23.99 15.07
C HIS A 589 -26.54 -24.34 14.23
N PRO A 590 -25.40 -23.67 14.44
CA PRO A 590 -24.18 -23.94 13.68
C PRO A 590 -23.71 -25.39 13.66
N LYS A 591 -23.85 -26.07 14.82
CA LYS A 591 -23.49 -27.48 15.01
C LYS A 591 -24.20 -28.47 14.09
N GLU A 592 -25.35 -28.11 13.52
CA GLU A 592 -26.11 -28.99 12.62
C GLU A 592 -25.49 -29.05 11.21
N TYR A 593 -24.63 -28.09 10.87
CA TYR A 593 -24.10 -27.91 9.52
C TYR A 593 -22.56 -27.95 9.49
N LEU A 594 -21.94 -28.77 10.33
CA LEU A 594 -20.47 -28.86 10.42
C LEU A 594 -19.84 -29.36 9.11
N GLY A 595 -18.73 -28.72 8.72
CA GLY A 595 -17.91 -29.10 7.58
C GLY A 595 -16.66 -29.88 7.96
N LYS A 596 -15.77 -30.09 6.97
CA LYS A 596 -14.45 -30.72 7.21
C LYS A 596 -13.44 -29.76 7.85
N GLY A 597 -13.76 -28.47 7.95
CA GLY A 597 -12.91 -27.43 8.51
C GLY A 597 -13.73 -26.23 8.96
N LEU A 598 -13.04 -25.13 9.29
CA LEU A 598 -13.67 -23.87 9.69
C LEU A 598 -14.42 -23.27 8.50
N GLU A 599 -15.71 -22.99 8.67
CA GLU A 599 -16.55 -22.43 7.61
C GLU A 599 -17.44 -21.33 8.19
N PHE A 600 -17.73 -20.31 7.38
CA PHE A 600 -18.77 -19.35 7.69
C PHE A 600 -20.15 -19.96 7.44
N ILE A 601 -21.11 -19.58 8.28
CA ILE A 601 -22.53 -19.83 8.07
C ILE A 601 -23.15 -18.52 7.62
N ASP A 602 -23.40 -18.42 6.32
CA ASP A 602 -24.04 -17.28 5.68
C ASP A 602 -25.50 -17.60 5.35
N PHE A 603 -26.28 -16.57 5.00
CA PHE A 603 -27.71 -16.72 4.78
C PHE A 603 -28.14 -16.07 3.46
N GLY A 604 -28.93 -16.75 2.64
CA GLY A 604 -29.59 -16.18 1.46
C GLY A 604 -31.05 -15.90 1.77
N PHE A 605 -31.50 -14.66 1.58
CA PHE A 605 -32.89 -14.25 1.74
C PHE A 605 -33.49 -13.97 0.37
N LYS A 606 -34.49 -14.76 -0.02
CA LYS A 606 -35.31 -14.54 -1.21
C LYS A 606 -36.72 -14.16 -0.79
N TYR A 607 -37.13 -12.94 -1.07
CA TYR A 607 -38.47 -12.43 -0.81
C TYR A 607 -39.27 -12.34 -2.11
N THR A 608 -40.56 -12.66 -2.06
CA THR A 608 -41.48 -12.54 -3.20
C THR A 608 -42.71 -11.70 -2.85
N TRP A 609 -43.17 -10.85 -3.76
CA TRP A 609 -44.35 -9.98 -3.58
C TRP A 609 -45.34 -10.14 -4.74
N MET A 610 -46.62 -10.02 -4.42
CA MET A 610 -47.74 -9.97 -5.36
C MET A 610 -48.28 -8.53 -5.55
N GLY A 611 -47.99 -7.62 -4.63
CA GLY A 611 -48.51 -6.25 -4.63
C GLY A 611 -47.60 -5.22 -5.32
N GLU A 612 -48.16 -4.07 -5.69
CA GLU A 612 -47.48 -3.07 -6.53
C GLU A 612 -46.45 -2.18 -5.81
N LYS A 613 -46.58 -2.01 -4.48
CA LYS A 613 -45.70 -1.15 -3.65
C LYS A 613 -44.88 -1.96 -2.64
N PRO A 614 -43.85 -2.71 -3.08
CA PRO A 614 -43.11 -3.63 -2.22
C PRO A 614 -42.25 -2.90 -1.18
N VAL A 615 -42.28 -3.40 0.05
CA VAL A 615 -41.37 -2.99 1.14
C VAL A 615 -40.62 -4.20 1.68
N LEU A 616 -39.33 -4.02 1.98
CA LEU A 616 -38.51 -5.04 2.62
C LEU A 616 -38.77 -5.05 4.13
N PRO A 617 -39.08 -6.21 4.74
CA PRO A 617 -39.30 -6.30 6.17
C PRO A 617 -38.03 -6.01 6.96
N ARG A 618 -38.20 -5.47 8.17
CA ARG A 618 -37.13 -5.35 9.15
C ARG A 618 -36.73 -6.75 9.62
N ILE A 619 -35.42 -6.97 9.71
CA ILE A 619 -34.83 -8.22 10.19
C ILE A 619 -34.03 -7.87 11.44
N GLU A 620 -34.49 -8.30 12.61
CA GLU A 620 -33.66 -8.30 13.81
C GLU A 620 -32.85 -9.59 13.84
N ILE A 621 -31.56 -9.46 14.06
CA ILE A 621 -30.63 -10.59 14.17
C ILE A 621 -30.15 -10.61 15.61
N SER A 622 -30.00 -11.80 16.18
CA SER A 622 -29.23 -11.98 17.40
C SER A 622 -28.40 -13.25 17.41
N GLY A 623 -27.32 -13.28 18.19
CA GLY A 623 -26.45 -14.46 18.28
C GLY A 623 -25.68 -14.76 16.99
N ASN A 624 -25.59 -13.80 16.08
CA ASN A 624 -24.76 -13.82 14.88
C ASN A 624 -23.58 -12.88 15.12
N CYS A 625 -22.64 -13.22 16.00
CA CYS A 625 -21.44 -12.38 16.25
C CYS A 625 -21.70 -10.95 16.76
N GLU A 626 -22.28 -10.80 17.96
CA GLU A 626 -22.78 -9.51 18.51
C GLU A 626 -22.08 -9.03 19.79
#